data_AF-A0A3D1V6V8-F1
#
_entry.id   AF-A0A3D1V6V8-F1
#
_cell.length_a   1.000
_cell.length_b   1.000
_cell.length_c   1.000
_cell.angle_alpha   90.00
_cell.angle_beta   90.00
_cell.angle_gamma   90.00
#
_symmetry.space_group_name_H-M   'P 1'
#
loop_
_entity.id
_entity.type
_entity.pdbx_description
1 polymer ?
#
loop_
_entity_poly.entity_id
_entity_poly.type
_entity_poly.pdbx_seq_one_letter_code
_entity_poly.pdbx_strand_id
1 'polypeptide(L)'
;MTLHLPTRLRTALLSFALVLTLVAPLQAPLVARAEESLPPAQVVATPLEVAPAIQSVWQAGDGDAAATARAWLWGEKPLAIAVEYQHDSPTGLRSMVYYDKGRLDIPDPSKDQSNPWYVVPASLVREMLTGEIPFGDNVEVQRGKATIPVVGDAAQPQALTYATLAPLASLEAAPSARTGLGLVEHDAVTPRAATPGVLVTSLVSAQGGVTLGVVTDAGVRISTFDAVTAHNVAEPFADWVAAQPYPDFYLLGHPL
;
A
#
# COMPACT_ATOMS: atom_id res chain seq x y z
N MET A 1 61.27 -72.17 32.52
CA MET A 1 60.06 -72.47 31.73
C MET A 1 59.35 -71.15 31.47
N THR A 2 59.66 -70.54 30.33
CA THR A 2 59.30 -69.17 29.95
C THR A 2 57.92 -69.16 29.27
N LEU A 3 56.90 -68.60 29.93
CA LEU A 3 55.61 -68.35 29.27
C LEU A 3 55.73 -67.17 28.29
N HIS A 4 55.59 -67.48 27.00
CA HIS A 4 55.39 -66.48 25.95
C HIS A 4 53.92 -66.05 25.91
N LEU A 5 53.68 -64.79 26.22
CA LEU A 5 52.36 -64.16 26.09
C LEU A 5 52.16 -63.67 24.65
N PRO A 6 51.04 -63.99 23.98
CA PRO A 6 50.82 -63.66 22.57
C PRO A 6 50.68 -62.15 22.32
N THR A 7 51.25 -61.69 21.20
CA THR A 7 51.48 -60.29 20.80
C THR A 7 50.22 -59.42 20.75
N ARG A 8 49.02 -60.00 20.65
CA ARG A 8 47.74 -59.27 20.64
C ARG A 8 47.27 -58.81 22.03
N LEU A 9 47.83 -59.34 23.11
CA LEU A 9 47.49 -58.91 24.47
C LEU A 9 48.33 -57.71 24.95
N ARG A 10 49.51 -57.51 24.36
CA ARG A 10 50.38 -56.35 24.64
C ARG A 10 49.85 -55.06 24.00
N THR A 11 49.23 -55.14 22.82
CA THR A 11 48.60 -53.99 22.17
C THR A 11 47.31 -53.56 22.86
N ALA A 12 46.52 -54.49 23.42
CA ALA A 12 45.29 -54.14 24.14
C ALA A 12 45.53 -53.39 25.47
N LEU A 13 46.63 -53.70 26.18
CA LEU A 13 46.97 -53.03 27.44
C LEU A 13 47.65 -51.65 27.25
N LEU A 14 48.33 -51.42 26.12
CA LEU A 14 48.85 -50.10 25.74
C LEU A 14 47.75 -49.15 25.27
N SER A 15 46.68 -49.66 24.64
CA SER A 15 45.53 -48.84 24.22
C SER A 15 44.67 -48.34 25.40
N PHE A 16 44.63 -49.06 26.52
CA PHE A 16 43.86 -48.62 27.69
C PHE A 16 44.62 -47.59 28.55
N ALA A 17 45.95 -47.66 28.59
CA ALA A 17 46.78 -46.69 29.32
C ALA A 17 46.97 -45.35 28.58
N LEU A 18 46.90 -45.34 27.24
CA LEU A 18 47.00 -44.11 26.45
C LEU A 18 45.65 -43.36 26.35
N VAL A 19 44.52 -44.05 26.46
CA VAL A 19 43.18 -43.42 26.45
C VAL A 19 42.80 -42.86 27.82
N LEU A 20 43.42 -43.32 28.92
CA LEU A 20 43.12 -42.84 30.28
C LEU A 20 43.98 -41.65 30.75
N THR A 21 44.91 -41.13 29.94
CA THR A 21 45.79 -40.00 30.32
C THR A 21 45.53 -38.71 29.53
N LEU A 22 44.49 -38.65 28.69
CA LEU A 22 44.11 -37.43 27.96
C LEU A 22 42.69 -36.93 28.30
N VAL A 23 42.24 -37.15 29.54
CA VAL A 23 41.08 -36.43 30.11
C VAL A 23 41.52 -35.79 31.42
N ALA A 24 42.52 -34.91 31.32
CA ALA A 24 42.64 -33.85 32.32
C ALA A 24 41.47 -32.89 32.05
N PRO A 25 40.59 -32.62 33.03
CA PRO A 25 39.62 -31.55 32.86
C PRO A 25 40.42 -30.26 32.73
N LEU A 26 40.40 -29.66 31.54
CA LEU A 26 40.89 -28.30 31.35
C LEU A 26 39.91 -27.39 32.10
N GLN A 27 40.09 -27.27 33.42
CA GLN A 27 39.47 -26.24 34.22
C GLN A 27 40.20 -24.94 33.89
N ALA A 28 39.96 -24.40 32.69
CA ALA A 28 40.17 -22.99 32.48
C ALA A 28 39.31 -22.28 33.54
N PRO A 29 39.86 -21.38 34.37
CA PRO A 29 39.01 -20.52 35.16
C PRO A 29 38.13 -19.80 34.14
N LEU A 30 36.82 -20.06 34.20
CA LEU A 30 35.85 -19.20 33.58
C LEU A 30 35.98 -17.87 34.32
N VAL A 31 36.93 -17.04 33.88
CA VAL A 31 36.90 -15.63 34.21
C VAL A 31 35.63 -15.19 33.54
N ALA A 32 34.57 -15.05 34.34
CA ALA A 32 33.39 -14.31 33.96
C ALA A 32 33.93 -12.96 33.52
N ARG A 33 34.08 -12.80 32.20
CA ARG A 33 34.26 -11.48 31.61
C ARG A 33 33.01 -10.77 32.09
N ALA A 34 33.17 -9.82 33.01
CA ALA A 34 32.06 -8.97 33.40
C ALA A 34 31.42 -8.55 32.09
N GLU A 35 30.16 -8.91 31.88
CA GLU A 35 29.40 -8.39 30.77
C GLU A 35 29.48 -6.89 30.94
N GLU A 36 30.32 -6.25 30.13
CA GLU A 36 30.35 -4.81 30.04
C GLU A 36 28.96 -4.47 29.55
N SER A 37 28.09 -4.07 30.49
CA SER A 37 26.71 -3.75 30.20
C SER A 37 26.79 -2.61 29.20
N LEU A 38 26.57 -2.94 27.92
CA LEU A 38 26.42 -1.93 26.90
C LEU A 38 25.35 -0.99 27.46
N PRO A 39 25.62 0.33 27.55
CA PRO A 39 24.60 1.26 27.98
C PRO A 39 23.35 0.99 27.15
N PRO A 40 22.14 1.02 27.74
CA PRO A 40 20.93 0.76 26.99
C PRO A 40 20.96 1.66 25.75
N ALA A 41 20.97 1.05 24.57
CA ALA A 41 20.93 1.80 23.33
C ALA A 41 19.69 2.68 23.42
N GLN A 42 19.87 3.99 23.56
CA GLN A 42 18.78 4.93 23.48
C GLN A 42 18.36 4.92 22.01
N VAL A 43 17.35 4.11 21.69
CA VAL A 43 16.68 4.16 20.40
C VAL A 43 15.92 5.48 20.38
N VAL A 44 16.58 6.54 19.94
CA VAL A 44 15.92 7.78 19.59
C VAL A 44 15.21 7.50 18.27
N ALA A 45 13.91 7.24 18.34
CA ALA A 45 13.07 7.15 17.16
C ALA A 45 13.00 8.55 16.55
N THR A 46 13.66 8.76 15.41
CA THR A 46 13.49 9.98 14.61
C THR A 46 12.05 9.99 14.10
N PRO A 47 11.26 11.05 14.38
CA PRO A 47 9.94 11.18 13.78
C PRO A 47 10.05 11.13 12.25
N LEU A 48 9.10 10.44 11.61
CA LEU A 48 8.99 10.52 10.16
C LEU A 48 8.59 11.95 9.77
N GLU A 49 9.26 12.50 8.77
CA GLU A 49 8.96 13.80 8.19
C GLU A 49 8.38 13.62 6.78
N VAL A 50 7.61 14.61 6.33
CA VAL A 50 7.11 14.63 4.94
C VAL A 50 8.30 14.78 4.01
N ALA A 51 8.45 13.84 3.07
CA ALA A 51 9.49 13.92 2.07
C ALA A 51 9.38 15.24 1.27
N PRO A 52 10.48 15.96 1.00
CA PRO A 52 10.43 17.24 0.28
C PRO A 52 9.71 17.17 -1.08
N ALA A 53 9.83 16.05 -1.80
CA ALA A 53 9.13 15.84 -3.07
C ALA A 53 7.60 15.81 -2.88
N ILE A 54 7.10 15.08 -1.87
CA ILE A 54 5.66 15.06 -1.54
C ILE A 54 5.19 16.45 -1.09
N GLN A 55 5.99 17.13 -0.26
CA GLN A 55 5.69 18.49 0.18
C GLN A 55 5.56 19.45 -1.01
N SER A 56 6.41 19.32 -2.03
CA SER A 56 6.33 20.13 -3.25
C SER A 56 5.05 19.90 -4.04
N VAL A 57 4.60 18.64 -4.17
CA VAL A 57 3.32 18.31 -4.84
C VAL A 57 2.13 18.87 -4.06
N TRP A 58 2.13 18.72 -2.73
CA TRP A 58 1.10 19.30 -1.89
C TRP A 58 1.09 20.83 -1.97
N GLN A 59 2.25 21.49 -1.93
CA GLN A 59 2.34 22.95 -2.06
C GLN A 59 1.80 23.45 -3.41
N ALA A 60 2.06 22.73 -4.49
CA ALA A 60 1.52 23.08 -5.81
C ALA A 60 -0.01 23.00 -5.83
N GLY A 61 -0.61 21.99 -5.20
CA GLY A 61 -2.06 21.81 -5.17
C GLY A 61 -2.79 22.70 -4.15
N ASP A 62 -2.23 22.83 -2.95
CA ASP A 62 -2.93 23.31 -1.75
C ASP A 62 -2.18 24.39 -0.97
N GLY A 63 -0.96 24.75 -1.35
CA GLY A 63 -0.11 25.66 -0.58
C GLY A 63 -0.72 27.06 -0.35
N ASP A 64 -1.57 27.52 -1.26
CA ASP A 64 -2.27 28.80 -1.17
C ASP A 64 -3.79 28.65 -0.97
N ALA A 65 -4.29 27.43 -0.76
CA ALA A 65 -5.72 27.18 -0.85
C ALA A 65 -6.53 27.93 0.21
N ALA A 66 -6.02 27.99 1.45
CA ALA A 66 -6.59 28.81 2.51
C ALA A 66 -6.54 30.32 2.19
N ALA A 67 -5.43 30.80 1.63
CA ALA A 67 -5.22 32.22 1.34
C ALA A 67 -6.12 32.71 0.19
N THR A 68 -6.49 31.82 -0.73
CA THR A 68 -7.33 32.11 -1.90
C THR A 68 -8.79 31.67 -1.73
N ALA A 69 -9.15 31.11 -0.57
CA ALA A 69 -10.48 30.57 -0.27
C ALA A 69 -10.99 29.56 -1.32
N ARG A 70 -10.09 28.78 -1.93
CA ARG A 70 -10.43 27.67 -2.83
C ARG A 70 -10.61 26.37 -2.04
N ALA A 71 -11.27 25.39 -2.65
CA ALA A 71 -11.34 24.04 -2.09
C ALA A 71 -9.96 23.37 -2.10
N TRP A 72 -9.69 22.56 -1.07
CA TRP A 72 -8.49 21.72 -0.98
C TRP A 72 -8.57 20.56 -1.97
N LEU A 73 -7.46 20.29 -2.66
CA LEU A 73 -7.26 19.13 -3.51
C LEU A 73 -6.93 17.88 -2.70
N TRP A 74 -5.92 17.96 -1.83
CA TRP A 74 -5.46 16.86 -0.95
C TRP A 74 -5.98 17.05 0.47
N GLY A 75 -5.94 18.28 0.98
CA GLY A 75 -6.35 18.62 2.35
C GLY A 75 -5.43 19.64 3.00
N GLU A 76 -5.89 20.26 4.09
CA GLU A 76 -5.19 21.35 4.78
C GLU A 76 -3.80 20.98 5.29
N LYS A 77 -3.59 19.73 5.70
CA LYS A 77 -2.33 19.26 6.28
C LYS A 77 -2.18 17.74 6.20
N PRO A 78 -0.96 17.21 6.35
CA PRO A 78 -0.73 15.79 6.58
C PRO A 78 -1.49 15.29 7.81
N LEU A 79 -2.16 14.14 7.67
CA LEU A 79 -2.82 13.41 8.75
C LEU A 79 -1.94 12.29 9.30
N ALA A 80 -1.18 11.62 8.42
CA ALA A 80 -0.26 10.55 8.80
C ALA A 80 0.88 10.45 7.79
N ILE A 81 2.06 10.05 8.27
CA ILE A 81 3.25 9.76 7.46
C ILE A 81 3.62 8.31 7.74
N ALA A 82 3.84 7.53 6.71
CA ALA A 82 4.20 6.12 6.85
C ALA A 82 5.26 5.71 5.83
N VAL A 83 6.01 4.67 6.21
CA VAL A 83 6.91 3.92 5.34
C VAL A 83 6.52 2.47 5.49
N GLU A 84 6.30 1.78 4.38
CA GLU A 84 5.90 0.38 4.40
C GLU A 84 6.55 -0.40 3.26
N TYR A 85 6.36 -1.71 3.28
CA TYR A 85 6.88 -2.60 2.25
C TYR A 85 6.34 -2.23 0.87
N GLN A 86 7.18 -2.34 -0.16
CA GLN A 86 6.78 -2.27 -1.56
C GLN A 86 7.60 -3.27 -2.35
N HIS A 87 6.91 -4.22 -2.98
CA HIS A 87 7.49 -5.38 -3.67
C HIS A 87 8.44 -4.98 -4.80
N ASP A 88 8.00 -4.06 -5.66
CA ASP A 88 8.75 -3.66 -6.85
C ASP A 88 9.80 -2.57 -6.59
N SER A 89 9.87 -2.06 -5.35
CA SER A 89 10.89 -1.09 -4.95
C SER A 89 12.22 -1.82 -4.71
N PRO A 90 13.35 -1.39 -5.31
CA PRO A 90 14.67 -1.94 -5.01
C PRO A 90 15.08 -1.81 -3.54
N THR A 91 14.50 -0.85 -2.81
CA THR A 91 14.70 -0.70 -1.36
C THR A 91 13.75 -1.58 -0.54
N GLY A 92 12.77 -2.21 -1.19
CA GLY A 92 11.68 -2.93 -0.56
C GLY A 92 10.68 -2.03 0.16
N LEU A 93 10.77 -0.71 -0.01
CA LEU A 93 9.98 0.28 0.74
C LEU A 93 9.35 1.33 -0.17
N ARG A 94 8.17 1.81 0.22
CA ARG A 94 7.55 3.05 -0.25
C ARG A 94 7.34 4.01 0.91
N SER A 95 7.40 5.31 0.62
CA SER A 95 7.05 6.37 1.58
C SER A 95 5.72 6.98 1.19
N MET A 96 4.89 7.33 2.17
CA MET A 96 3.54 7.81 1.93
C MET A 96 3.10 8.87 2.94
N VAL A 97 2.21 9.75 2.48
CA VAL A 97 1.58 10.78 3.32
C VAL A 97 0.08 10.79 3.04
N TYR A 98 -0.70 10.60 4.11
CA TYR A 98 -2.15 10.70 4.09
C TYR A 98 -2.60 12.14 4.34
N TYR A 99 -3.57 12.59 3.57
CA TYR A 99 -4.29 13.83 3.72
C TYR A 99 -5.79 13.55 3.85
N ASP A 100 -6.60 14.58 4.08
CA ASP A 100 -8.05 14.46 4.26
C ASP A 100 -8.76 13.82 3.05
N LYS A 101 -8.34 14.16 1.83
CA LYS A 101 -8.99 13.76 0.57
C LYS A 101 -8.19 12.76 -0.25
N GLY A 102 -6.99 12.39 0.18
CA GLY A 102 -6.11 11.56 -0.63
C GLY A 102 -4.83 11.12 0.08
N ARG A 103 -4.00 10.38 -0.65
CA ARG A 103 -2.66 9.95 -0.21
C ARG A 103 -1.68 10.16 -1.37
N LEU A 104 -0.48 10.61 -1.04
CA LEU A 104 0.63 10.76 -1.97
C LEU A 104 1.73 9.77 -1.59
N ASP A 105 2.19 9.01 -2.57
CA ASP A 105 3.16 7.93 -2.42
C ASP A 105 4.44 8.23 -3.22
N ILE A 106 5.58 7.80 -2.69
CA ILE A 106 6.84 7.58 -3.43
C ILE A 106 7.03 6.06 -3.46
N PRO A 107 6.63 5.37 -4.55
CA PRO A 107 6.68 3.91 -4.63
C PRO A 107 8.11 3.37 -4.59
N ASP A 108 9.05 4.07 -5.23
CA ASP A 108 10.46 3.72 -5.24
C ASP A 108 11.32 4.97 -4.97
N PRO A 109 11.85 5.13 -3.74
CA PRO A 109 12.65 6.29 -3.38
C PRO A 109 14.00 6.37 -4.11
N SER A 110 14.45 5.29 -4.77
CA SER A 110 15.70 5.24 -5.52
C SER A 110 15.60 5.79 -6.95
N LYS A 111 14.38 6.07 -7.45
CA LYS A 111 14.15 6.67 -8.76
C LYS A 111 14.59 8.14 -8.80
N ASP A 112 14.76 8.64 -10.02
CA ASP A 112 15.04 10.05 -10.30
C ASP A 112 13.87 10.93 -9.81
N GLN A 113 14.17 11.86 -8.90
CA GLN A 113 13.18 12.78 -8.34
C GLN A 113 12.66 13.81 -9.35
N SER A 114 13.36 14.01 -10.47
CA SER A 114 12.89 14.86 -11.55
C SER A 114 11.83 14.21 -12.42
N ASN A 115 11.61 12.90 -12.27
CA ASN A 115 10.53 12.20 -12.96
C ASN A 115 9.18 12.75 -12.45
N PRO A 116 8.27 13.21 -13.34
CA PRO A 116 6.95 13.69 -12.94
C PRO A 116 6.12 12.65 -12.18
N TRP A 117 6.48 11.36 -12.27
CA TRP A 117 5.86 10.23 -11.57
C TRP A 117 6.63 9.76 -10.34
N TYR A 118 7.61 10.53 -9.85
CA TYR A 118 8.31 10.19 -8.63
C TYR A 118 7.39 10.21 -7.40
N VAL A 119 6.43 11.15 -7.40
CA VAL A 119 5.34 11.24 -6.43
C VAL A 119 4.05 10.96 -7.19
N VAL A 120 3.29 9.97 -6.73
CA VAL A 120 2.03 9.57 -7.36
C VAL A 120 0.87 9.62 -6.35
N PRO A 121 -0.35 9.96 -6.79
CA PRO A 121 -1.52 9.75 -5.97
C PRO A 121 -1.81 8.27 -5.80
N ALA A 122 -2.24 7.91 -4.60
CA ALA A 122 -2.75 6.58 -4.32
C ALA A 122 -4.13 6.36 -4.94
N SER A 123 -4.42 5.12 -5.29
CA SER A 123 -5.75 4.70 -5.79
C SER A 123 -6.73 4.41 -4.64
N LEU A 124 -6.80 5.27 -3.62
CA LEU A 124 -7.58 5.01 -2.38
C LEU A 124 -9.04 4.64 -2.64
N VAL A 125 -9.70 5.29 -3.61
CA VAL A 125 -11.09 4.97 -3.96
C VAL A 125 -11.20 3.54 -4.50
N ARG A 126 -10.27 3.10 -5.35
CA ARG A 126 -10.19 1.71 -5.81
C ARG A 126 -9.95 0.78 -4.63
N GLU A 127 -8.96 1.07 -3.79
CA GLU A 127 -8.63 0.27 -2.60
C GLU A 127 -9.86 0.09 -1.69
N MET A 128 -10.67 1.15 -1.50
CA MET A 128 -11.88 1.09 -0.68
C MET A 128 -13.04 0.33 -1.33
N LEU A 129 -13.16 0.40 -2.67
CA LEU A 129 -14.19 -0.32 -3.43
C LEU A 129 -13.87 -1.81 -3.55
N THR A 130 -12.63 -2.17 -3.86
CA THR A 130 -12.23 -3.57 -4.09
C THR A 130 -11.79 -4.27 -2.79
N GLY A 131 -11.29 -3.51 -1.83
CA GLY A 131 -10.59 -4.04 -0.66
C GLY A 131 -9.17 -4.52 -0.99
N GLU A 132 -8.66 -4.25 -2.18
CA GLU A 132 -7.31 -4.64 -2.61
C GLU A 132 -6.36 -3.48 -2.31
N ILE A 133 -5.37 -3.70 -1.44
CA ILE A 133 -4.34 -2.70 -1.13
C ILE A 133 -3.08 -3.06 -1.93
N PRO A 134 -2.61 -2.21 -2.86
CA PRO A 134 -1.44 -2.51 -3.68
C PRO A 134 -0.15 -2.37 -2.87
N PHE A 135 0.73 -3.35 -3.03
CA PHE A 135 2.11 -3.41 -2.55
C PHE A 135 3.09 -3.61 -3.73
N GLY A 136 2.63 -3.39 -4.96
CA GLY A 136 3.36 -3.58 -6.21
C GLY A 136 2.40 -3.49 -7.40
N ASP A 137 2.91 -3.61 -8.61
CA ASP A 137 2.15 -3.50 -9.86
C ASP A 137 1.09 -4.59 -9.98
N ASN A 138 1.39 -5.80 -9.50
CA ASN A 138 0.46 -6.95 -9.51
C ASN A 138 0.44 -7.67 -8.16
N VAL A 139 0.81 -6.95 -7.09
CA VAL A 139 0.97 -7.52 -5.76
C VAL A 139 0.07 -6.77 -4.82
N GLU A 140 -1.03 -7.40 -4.42
CA GLU A 140 -2.04 -6.76 -3.58
C GLU A 140 -2.35 -7.60 -2.35
N VAL A 141 -2.76 -6.92 -1.28
CA VAL A 141 -3.25 -7.57 -0.08
C VAL A 141 -4.76 -7.35 0.03
N GLN A 142 -5.50 -8.45 0.08
CA GLN A 142 -6.95 -8.40 0.25
C GLN A 142 -7.34 -7.99 1.69
N ARG A 143 -8.28 -7.05 1.77
CA ARG A 143 -9.02 -6.59 2.94
C ARG A 143 -10.52 -6.60 2.64
N GLY A 144 -11.31 -6.21 3.63
CA GLY A 144 -12.74 -5.95 3.43
C GLY A 144 -12.94 -4.64 2.67
N LYS A 145 -13.95 -4.61 1.80
CA LYS A 145 -14.46 -3.38 1.17
C LYS A 145 -14.88 -2.38 2.25
N ALA A 146 -14.61 -1.09 2.05
CA ALA A 146 -14.74 -0.12 3.13
C ALA A 146 -16.21 0.23 3.42
N THR A 147 -16.61 0.13 4.70
CA THR A 147 -17.97 0.45 5.16
C THR A 147 -18.12 1.91 5.63
N ILE A 148 -17.16 2.77 5.29
CA ILE A 148 -17.25 4.20 5.55
C ILE A 148 -18.11 4.90 4.50
N PRO A 149 -18.85 5.98 4.86
CA PRO A 149 -19.59 6.77 3.88
C PRO A 149 -18.69 7.37 2.79
N VAL A 150 -19.17 7.40 1.55
CA VAL A 150 -18.47 8.02 0.42
C VAL A 150 -18.53 9.54 0.49
N VAL A 151 -19.63 10.08 1.02
CA VAL A 151 -19.88 11.52 1.20
C VAL A 151 -20.60 11.75 2.52
N GLY A 152 -20.49 12.95 3.08
CA GLY A 152 -21.20 13.37 4.29
C GLY A 152 -20.60 12.82 5.59
N ASP A 153 -21.35 12.97 6.69
CA ASP A 153 -20.86 12.65 8.03
C ASP A 153 -20.87 11.14 8.30
N ALA A 154 -19.91 10.67 9.09
CA ALA A 154 -19.79 9.25 9.47
C ALA A 154 -21.06 8.66 10.11
N ALA A 155 -21.85 9.50 10.80
CA ALA A 155 -23.06 9.09 11.52
C ALA A 155 -24.36 9.31 10.73
N GLN A 156 -24.30 9.74 9.47
CA GLN A 156 -25.51 10.04 8.70
C GLN A 156 -26.36 8.77 8.47
N PRO A 157 -27.70 8.86 8.56
CA PRO A 157 -28.56 7.73 8.27
C PRO A 157 -28.48 7.38 6.78
N GLN A 158 -28.59 6.09 6.45
CA GLN A 158 -28.69 5.60 5.07
C GLN A 158 -27.52 6.02 4.17
N ALA A 159 -26.30 6.07 4.72
CA ALA A 159 -25.10 6.40 3.97
C ALA A 159 -24.82 5.39 2.84
N LEU A 160 -24.49 5.89 1.65
CA LEU A 160 -23.79 5.11 0.65
C LEU A 160 -22.34 4.93 1.09
N THR A 161 -21.91 3.68 1.21
CA THR A 161 -20.53 3.32 1.54
C THR A 161 -19.80 2.80 0.31
N TYR A 162 -18.46 2.77 0.35
CA TYR A 162 -17.69 2.13 -0.72
C TYR A 162 -18.08 0.65 -0.88
N ALA A 163 -18.34 -0.07 0.22
CA ALA A 163 -18.84 -1.44 0.18
C ALA A 163 -20.21 -1.56 -0.51
N THR A 164 -21.10 -0.58 -0.33
CA THR A 164 -22.41 -0.53 -1.02
C THR A 164 -22.23 -0.29 -2.53
N LEU A 165 -21.27 0.53 -2.93
CA LEU A 165 -21.02 0.88 -4.34
C LEU A 165 -20.16 -0.15 -5.08
N ALA A 166 -19.36 -0.95 -4.36
CA ALA A 166 -18.41 -1.86 -4.97
C ALA A 166 -19.00 -2.82 -6.02
N PRO A 167 -20.19 -3.43 -5.83
CA PRO A 167 -20.79 -4.29 -6.86
C PRO A 167 -21.25 -3.52 -8.11
N LEU A 168 -21.33 -2.20 -8.03
CA LEU A 168 -21.74 -1.31 -9.13
C LEU A 168 -20.55 -0.67 -9.84
N ALA A 169 -19.35 -0.79 -9.26
CA ALA A 169 -18.12 -0.25 -9.84
C ALA A 169 -17.67 -1.10 -11.02
N SER A 170 -17.12 -0.45 -12.05
CA SER A 170 -16.54 -1.14 -13.22
C SER A 170 -15.12 -1.66 -12.96
N LEU A 171 -14.91 -2.24 -11.77
CA LEU A 171 -13.59 -2.63 -11.24
C LEU A 171 -13.41 -4.14 -11.04
N GLU A 172 -14.47 -4.96 -11.21
CA GLU A 172 -14.37 -6.39 -10.94
C GLU A 172 -13.54 -7.12 -12.01
N ALA A 173 -12.30 -7.43 -11.67
CA ALA A 173 -11.53 -8.52 -12.27
C ALA A 173 -11.95 -9.84 -11.60
N ALA A 174 -11.82 -10.96 -12.31
CA ALA A 174 -11.91 -12.27 -11.67
C ALA A 174 -10.78 -12.38 -10.62
N PRO A 175 -11.01 -13.01 -9.44
CA PRO A 175 -9.93 -13.22 -8.48
C PRO A 175 -8.90 -14.19 -9.06
N SER A 176 -7.60 -13.84 -9.09
CA SER A 176 -6.54 -14.78 -9.44
C SER A 176 -5.87 -15.39 -8.19
N ALA A 177 -4.89 -16.27 -8.43
CA ALA A 177 -4.38 -17.25 -7.48
C ALA A 177 -3.75 -16.62 -6.22
N ARG A 178 -4.02 -17.22 -5.05
CA ARG A 178 -3.43 -16.78 -3.78
C ARG A 178 -2.02 -17.34 -3.62
N THR A 179 -1.05 -16.47 -3.31
CA THR A 179 0.28 -16.90 -2.85
C THR A 179 0.30 -17.09 -1.33
N GLY A 180 1.29 -17.83 -0.82
CA GLY A 180 1.42 -18.15 0.63
C GLY A 180 1.68 -16.94 1.55
N LEU A 181 1.89 -15.74 0.99
CA LEU A 181 2.08 -14.49 1.75
C LEU A 181 0.79 -13.64 1.83
N GLY A 182 -0.34 -14.17 1.35
CA GLY A 182 -1.60 -13.42 1.28
C GLY A 182 -1.64 -12.36 0.18
N LEU A 183 -0.67 -12.41 -0.74
CA LEU A 183 -0.63 -11.60 -1.95
C LEU A 183 -1.50 -12.25 -3.03
N VAL A 184 -2.26 -11.42 -3.74
CA VAL A 184 -3.13 -11.81 -4.85
C VAL A 184 -2.63 -11.13 -6.12
N GLU A 185 -2.52 -11.90 -7.21
CA GLU A 185 -2.34 -11.39 -8.57
C GLU A 185 -3.72 -11.31 -9.24
N HIS A 186 -3.95 -10.40 -10.19
CA HIS A 186 -5.25 -10.24 -10.86
C HIS A 186 -5.12 -10.24 -12.39
N ASP A 187 -6.12 -10.80 -13.07
CA ASP A 187 -6.33 -10.64 -14.52
C ASP A 187 -6.94 -9.26 -14.83
N ALA A 188 -6.82 -8.78 -16.07
CA ALA A 188 -7.34 -7.47 -16.47
C ALA A 188 -8.88 -7.34 -16.36
N VAL A 189 -9.35 -6.24 -15.77
CA VAL A 189 -10.78 -5.85 -15.73
C VAL A 189 -11.25 -5.51 -17.14
N THR A 190 -12.44 -5.97 -17.57
CA THR A 190 -13.09 -5.44 -18.78
C THR A 190 -14.04 -4.30 -18.41
N PRO A 191 -13.72 -3.03 -18.72
CA PRO A 191 -14.53 -1.91 -18.30
C PRO A 191 -15.85 -1.82 -19.07
N ARG A 192 -16.91 -1.30 -18.43
CA ARG A 192 -18.16 -0.98 -19.11
C ARG A 192 -18.16 0.47 -19.61
N ALA A 193 -17.64 0.67 -20.81
CA ALA A 193 -17.69 1.99 -21.46
C ALA A 193 -19.13 2.38 -21.82
N ALA A 194 -19.56 3.57 -21.40
CA ALA A 194 -20.82 4.17 -21.80
C ALA A 194 -20.59 5.12 -23.00
N THR A 195 -21.63 5.30 -23.81
CA THR A 195 -21.58 6.26 -24.92
C THR A 195 -21.60 7.69 -24.38
N PRO A 196 -20.66 8.57 -24.80
CA PRO A 196 -20.72 10.00 -24.52
C PRO A 196 -22.06 10.64 -24.87
N GLY A 197 -22.49 11.61 -24.07
CA GLY A 197 -23.73 12.36 -24.23
C GLY A 197 -24.98 11.69 -23.63
N VAL A 198 -24.90 10.42 -23.21
CA VAL A 198 -25.99 9.70 -22.55
C VAL A 198 -26.28 10.31 -21.17
N LEU A 199 -27.57 10.51 -20.86
CA LEU A 199 -28.00 11.01 -19.56
C LEU A 199 -27.84 9.95 -18.46
N VAL A 200 -27.34 10.39 -17.31
CA VAL A 200 -27.33 9.62 -16.07
C VAL A 200 -28.67 9.81 -15.36
N THR A 201 -29.55 8.81 -15.50
CA THR A 201 -30.92 8.87 -14.96
C THR A 201 -31.20 7.82 -13.88
N SER A 202 -30.17 7.04 -13.52
CA SER A 202 -30.30 5.95 -12.54
C SER A 202 -30.17 6.50 -11.13
N LEU A 203 -30.99 5.97 -10.21
CA LEU A 203 -30.90 6.24 -8.78
C LEU A 203 -30.34 5.02 -8.07
N VAL A 204 -29.34 5.21 -7.22
CA VAL A 204 -28.81 4.18 -6.32
C VAL A 204 -29.40 4.42 -4.92
N SER A 205 -30.03 3.40 -4.35
CA SER A 205 -30.52 3.45 -2.97
C SER A 205 -29.39 3.22 -1.97
N ALA A 206 -29.61 3.58 -0.71
CA ALA A 206 -28.65 3.32 0.38
C ALA A 206 -28.29 1.84 0.58
N GLN A 207 -29.11 0.92 0.07
CA GLN A 207 -28.89 -0.52 0.09
C GLN A 207 -28.16 -1.02 -1.18
N GLY A 208 -27.77 -0.13 -2.08
CA GLY A 208 -27.10 -0.47 -3.34
C GLY A 208 -28.05 -0.89 -4.47
N GLY A 209 -29.37 -0.75 -4.27
CA GLY A 209 -30.36 -1.05 -5.31
C GLY A 209 -30.38 0.04 -6.39
N VAL A 210 -30.34 -0.36 -7.67
CA VAL A 210 -30.36 0.58 -8.79
C VAL A 210 -31.76 0.63 -9.42
N THR A 211 -32.33 1.82 -9.50
CA THR A 211 -33.58 2.07 -10.24
C THR A 211 -33.26 2.93 -11.47
N LEU A 212 -33.59 2.43 -12.66
CA LEU A 212 -33.26 3.10 -13.92
C LEU A 212 -34.33 4.12 -14.31
N GLY A 213 -33.91 5.24 -14.94
CA GLY A 213 -34.84 6.17 -15.58
C GLY A 213 -35.70 7.00 -14.63
N VAL A 214 -35.31 7.14 -13.37
CA VAL A 214 -36.10 7.86 -12.34
C VAL A 214 -35.59 9.26 -12.03
N VAL A 215 -34.32 9.56 -12.35
CA VAL A 215 -33.72 10.89 -12.15
C VAL A 215 -33.54 11.59 -13.50
N THR A 216 -34.63 11.79 -14.24
CA THR A 216 -34.59 12.34 -15.60
C THR A 216 -34.30 13.84 -15.65
N ASP A 217 -34.46 14.53 -14.54
CA ASP A 217 -34.26 15.96 -14.36
C ASP A 217 -32.86 16.35 -13.87
N ALA A 218 -32.00 15.38 -13.52
CA ALA A 218 -30.63 15.65 -13.05
C ALA A 218 -29.77 16.37 -14.09
N GLY A 219 -30.05 16.21 -15.39
CA GLY A 219 -29.31 16.86 -16.48
C GLY A 219 -27.86 16.43 -16.65
N VAL A 220 -27.36 15.49 -15.84
CA VAL A 220 -25.97 15.02 -15.89
C VAL A 220 -25.78 14.05 -17.05
N ARG A 221 -24.76 14.26 -17.86
CA ARG A 221 -24.36 13.38 -18.97
C ARG A 221 -23.05 12.68 -18.69
N ILE A 222 -22.84 11.53 -19.32
CA ILE A 222 -21.51 10.96 -19.50
C ILE A 222 -20.76 11.82 -20.52
N SER A 223 -19.59 12.35 -20.15
CA SER A 223 -18.74 13.13 -21.04
C SER A 223 -17.80 12.24 -21.84
N THR A 224 -17.06 11.38 -21.14
CA THR A 224 -16.07 10.49 -21.78
C THR A 224 -15.91 9.19 -21.00
N PHE A 225 -15.23 8.23 -21.61
CA PHE A 225 -14.71 7.05 -20.96
C PHE A 225 -13.19 7.11 -21.00
N ASP A 226 -12.55 7.05 -19.84
CA ASP A 226 -11.11 6.96 -19.71
C ASP A 226 -10.69 5.49 -19.73
N ALA A 227 -9.96 5.10 -20.77
CA ALA A 227 -9.49 3.73 -20.95
C ALA A 227 -8.32 3.35 -20.02
N VAL A 228 -7.59 4.32 -19.47
CA VAL A 228 -6.49 4.07 -18.53
C VAL A 228 -7.06 3.73 -17.17
N THR A 229 -7.90 4.60 -16.60
CA THR A 229 -8.50 4.36 -15.29
C THR A 229 -9.74 3.48 -15.34
N ALA A 230 -10.25 3.14 -16.54
CA ALA A 230 -11.46 2.37 -16.76
C ALA A 230 -12.76 3.01 -16.23
N HIS A 231 -12.84 4.35 -16.20
CA HIS A 231 -13.99 5.09 -15.65
C HIS A 231 -14.79 5.84 -16.71
N ASN A 232 -16.11 5.82 -16.57
CA ASN A 232 -16.98 6.80 -17.21
C ASN A 232 -16.92 8.11 -16.41
N VAL A 233 -16.57 9.20 -17.06
CA VAL A 233 -16.46 10.53 -16.45
C VAL A 233 -17.73 11.32 -16.76
N ALA A 234 -18.43 11.77 -15.72
CA ALA A 234 -19.59 12.64 -15.88
C ALA A 234 -19.15 14.06 -16.29
N GLU A 235 -19.95 14.74 -17.10
CA GLU A 235 -19.70 16.07 -17.64
C GLU A 235 -19.27 17.10 -16.57
N PRO A 236 -19.91 17.23 -15.39
CA PRO A 236 -19.47 18.18 -14.37
C PRO A 236 -18.03 17.96 -13.88
N PHE A 237 -17.56 16.70 -13.85
CA PHE A 237 -16.19 16.39 -13.45
C PHE A 237 -15.20 16.70 -14.57
N ALA A 238 -15.55 16.36 -15.81
CA ALA A 238 -14.72 16.69 -16.98
C ALA A 238 -14.55 18.21 -17.12
N ASP A 239 -15.64 18.97 -16.97
CA ASP A 239 -15.63 20.44 -17.03
C ASP A 239 -14.80 21.04 -15.90
N TRP A 240 -14.92 20.50 -14.68
CA TRP A 240 -14.14 20.97 -13.54
C TRP A 240 -12.64 20.73 -13.76
N VAL A 241 -12.25 19.52 -14.21
CA VAL A 241 -10.84 19.18 -14.50
C VAL A 241 -10.27 20.09 -15.57
N ALA A 242 -10.99 20.29 -16.69
CA ALA A 242 -10.57 21.17 -17.77
C ALA A 242 -10.40 22.65 -17.35
N ALA A 243 -11.05 23.07 -16.28
CA ALA A 243 -10.93 24.40 -15.70
C ALA A 243 -9.81 24.53 -14.66
N GLN A 244 -9.15 23.43 -14.27
CA GLN A 244 -8.08 23.48 -13.28
C GLN A 244 -6.74 23.89 -13.92
N PRO A 245 -5.88 24.58 -13.16
CA PRO A 245 -4.52 24.90 -13.61
C PRO A 245 -3.56 23.71 -13.49
N TYR A 246 -4.04 22.57 -12.98
CA TYR A 246 -3.26 21.37 -12.74
C TYR A 246 -3.42 20.41 -13.91
N PRO A 247 -2.35 19.71 -14.31
CA PRO A 247 -2.48 18.64 -15.28
C PRO A 247 -3.49 17.58 -14.84
N ASP A 248 -4.35 17.14 -15.76
CA ASP A 248 -5.41 16.16 -15.52
C ASP A 248 -4.90 14.88 -14.85
N PHE A 249 -3.67 14.47 -15.16
CA PHE A 249 -3.05 13.28 -14.59
C PHE A 249 -2.87 13.34 -13.06
N TYR A 250 -2.65 14.54 -12.50
CA TYR A 250 -2.58 14.74 -11.06
C TYR A 250 -3.96 14.70 -10.40
N LEU A 251 -5.00 15.13 -11.13
CA LEU A 251 -6.36 15.29 -10.59
C LEU A 251 -7.18 14.01 -10.69
N LEU A 252 -7.04 13.28 -11.78
CA LEU A 252 -7.81 12.08 -12.07
C LEU A 252 -7.13 10.81 -11.54
N GLY A 253 -5.92 10.95 -10.99
CA GLY A 253 -5.12 9.82 -10.54
C GLY A 253 -5.00 8.82 -11.69
N HIS A 254 -4.31 9.22 -12.76
CA HIS A 254 -3.83 8.29 -13.77
C HIS A 254 -2.48 7.73 -13.28
N PRO A 255 -2.44 6.67 -12.44
CA PRO A 255 -1.27 5.80 -12.47
C PRO A 255 -1.33 5.02 -13.78
N LEU A 256 -0.15 4.70 -14.33
CA LEU A 256 -0.05 3.81 -15.49
C LEU A 256 -0.68 2.45 -15.19
#